data_AF-A0A6V7RFS9-F1
#
_entry.id   AF-A0A6V7RFS9-F1
#
_cell.length_a   1.000
_cell.length_b   1.000
_cell.length_c   1.000
_cell.angle_alpha   90.00
_cell.angle_beta   90.00
_cell.angle_gamma   90.00
#
_symmetry.space_group_name_H-M   'P 1'
#
loop_
_entity.id
_entity.type
_entity.pdbx_description
1 polymer ?
#
loop_
_entity_poly.entity_id
_entity_poly.type
_entity_poly.pdbx_seq_one_letter_code
_entity_poly.pdbx_strand_id
1 'polypeptide(L)'
;MEGATNARDESNGIIDSVTDEEIIDAYKRIARTEGVFIEPGSAASLAGVIKSINNGLIEKCSTVVCVFTGNGLKDPNTAIDYSVSQPVKMPVDEGEIRKFIKELNSNV
;
A
#
# COMPACT_ATOMS: atom_id res chain seq x y z
N MET A 1 -8.66 24.62 -14.28
CA MET A 1 -7.38 24.19 -13.66
C MET A 1 -7.04 24.98 -12.39
N GLU A 2 -7.68 26.13 -12.12
CA GLU A 2 -7.43 26.94 -10.92
C GLU A 2 -7.79 26.28 -9.58
N GLY A 3 -8.78 25.38 -9.52
CA GLY A 3 -9.25 24.84 -8.24
C GLY A 3 -8.18 24.14 -7.40
N ALA A 4 -7.35 23.30 -8.03
CA ALA A 4 -6.30 22.56 -7.31
C ALA A 4 -5.15 23.48 -6.84
N THR A 5 -4.72 24.42 -7.68
CA THR A 5 -3.67 25.37 -7.33
C THR A 5 -4.13 26.38 -6.28
N ASN A 6 -5.38 26.86 -6.37
CA ASN A 6 -5.95 27.76 -5.37
C ASN A 6 -6.07 27.05 -4.02
N ALA A 7 -6.60 25.81 -3.97
CA ALA A 7 -6.70 25.05 -2.73
C ALA A 7 -5.33 24.79 -2.09
N ARG A 8 -4.29 24.52 -2.89
CA ARG A 8 -2.91 24.41 -2.41
C ARG A 8 -2.44 25.73 -1.79
N ASP A 9 -2.58 26.84 -2.52
CA ASP A 9 -2.04 28.14 -2.10
C ASP A 9 -2.78 28.70 -0.87
N GLU A 10 -4.10 28.58 -0.82
CA GLU A 10 -4.93 29.02 0.31
C GLU A 10 -4.67 28.21 1.59
N SER A 11 -4.33 26.92 1.46
CA SER A 11 -4.02 26.05 2.61
C SER A 11 -2.55 26.07 3.02
N ASN A 12 -1.67 26.77 2.26
CA ASN A 12 -0.22 26.62 2.33
C ASN A 12 0.24 25.16 2.16
N GLY A 13 -0.52 24.39 1.37
CA GLY A 13 -0.26 23.00 1.08
C GLY A 13 0.80 22.79 -0.01
N ILE A 14 0.98 21.54 -0.40
CA ILE A 14 1.93 21.13 -1.43
C ILE A 14 1.22 20.19 -2.41
N ILE A 15 1.53 20.33 -3.69
CA ILE A 15 1.23 19.32 -4.72
C ILE A 15 2.56 18.69 -5.10
N ASP A 16 2.69 17.39 -4.90
CA ASP A 16 3.90 16.61 -5.20
C ASP A 16 3.53 15.37 -6.01
N SER A 17 4.51 14.73 -6.62
CA SER A 17 4.38 13.47 -7.34
C SER A 17 5.10 12.32 -6.62
N VAL A 18 4.67 11.10 -6.93
CA VAL A 18 5.31 9.85 -6.50
C VAL A 18 5.51 8.95 -7.71
N THR A 19 6.49 8.06 -7.65
CA THR A 19 6.72 7.07 -8.72
C THR A 19 5.77 5.88 -8.58
N ASP A 20 5.66 5.10 -9.65
CA ASP A 20 4.86 3.86 -9.62
C ASP A 20 5.42 2.87 -8.59
N GLU A 21 6.74 2.79 -8.42
CA GLU A 21 7.37 1.96 -7.40
C GLU A 21 6.96 2.39 -5.99
N GLU A 22 6.97 3.69 -5.70
CA GLU A 22 6.52 4.23 -4.41
C GLU A 22 5.04 3.93 -4.15
N ILE A 23 4.20 4.03 -5.18
CA ILE A 23 2.78 3.66 -5.11
C ILE A 23 2.62 2.18 -4.78
N ILE A 24 3.32 1.29 -5.49
CA ILE A 24 3.22 -0.16 -5.28
C ILE A 24 3.76 -0.56 -3.90
N ASP A 25 4.82 0.07 -3.42
CA ASP A 25 5.36 -0.19 -2.09
C ASP A 25 4.38 0.24 -0.99
N ALA A 26 3.75 1.42 -1.13
CA ALA A 26 2.72 1.88 -0.20
C ALA A 26 1.48 0.98 -0.23
N TYR A 27 1.05 0.58 -1.42
CA TYR A 27 -0.07 -0.34 -1.67
C TYR A 27 0.14 -1.69 -0.97
N LYS A 28 1.30 -2.34 -1.18
CA LYS A 28 1.65 -3.60 -0.52
C LYS A 28 1.74 -3.44 1.00
N ARG A 29 2.34 -2.33 1.45
CA ARG A 29 2.59 -2.07 2.86
C ARG A 29 1.29 -1.97 3.65
N ILE A 30 0.35 -1.13 3.22
CA ILE A 30 -0.89 -0.89 3.97
C ILE A 30 -1.77 -2.15 4.05
N ALA A 31 -1.83 -2.94 2.97
CA ALA A 31 -2.55 -4.21 2.98
C ALA A 31 -1.92 -5.22 3.95
N ARG A 32 -0.58 -5.30 3.98
CA ARG A 32 0.14 -6.26 4.82
C ARG A 32 0.18 -5.87 6.29
N THR A 33 0.29 -4.58 6.62
CA THR A 33 0.46 -4.14 8.02
C THR A 33 -0.85 -3.76 8.70
N GLU A 34 -1.79 -3.15 7.97
CA GLU A 34 -3.05 -2.63 8.54
C GLU A 34 -4.29 -3.40 8.07
N GLY A 35 -4.14 -4.34 7.12
CA GLY A 35 -5.28 -5.08 6.56
C GLY A 35 -6.23 -4.22 5.71
N VAL A 36 -5.80 -3.04 5.27
CA VAL A 36 -6.63 -2.13 4.46
C VAL A 36 -6.31 -2.34 2.98
N PHE A 37 -7.34 -2.72 2.21
CA PHE A 37 -7.20 -3.04 0.79
C PHE A 37 -7.80 -1.96 -0.12
N ILE A 38 -6.94 -1.20 -0.78
CA ILE A 38 -7.26 -0.01 -1.60
C ILE A 38 -6.83 -0.20 -3.05
N GLU A 39 -7.31 0.59 -4.00
CA GLU A 39 -6.76 0.57 -5.37
C GLU A 39 -5.37 1.24 -5.44
N PRO A 40 -4.52 0.94 -6.44
CA PRO A 40 -3.17 1.51 -6.54
C PRO A 40 -3.14 3.04 -6.56
N GLY A 41 -4.03 3.68 -7.33
CA GLY A 41 -4.12 5.15 -7.38
C GLY A 41 -4.42 5.78 -6.02
N SER A 42 -5.16 5.09 -5.14
CA SER A 42 -5.42 5.57 -3.77
C SER A 42 -4.17 5.52 -2.89
N ALA A 43 -3.26 4.58 -3.16
CA ALA A 43 -2.02 4.42 -2.40
C ALA A 43 -1.02 5.57 -2.64
N ALA A 44 -1.20 6.37 -3.70
CA ALA A 44 -0.40 7.57 -3.96
C ALA A 44 -0.41 8.56 -2.79
N SER A 45 -1.54 8.68 -2.07
CA SER A 45 -1.64 9.53 -0.88
C SER A 45 -0.70 9.07 0.24
N LEU A 46 -0.66 7.77 0.52
CA LEU A 46 0.24 7.18 1.53
C LEU A 46 1.69 7.23 1.08
N ALA A 47 1.98 6.94 -0.20
CA ALA A 47 3.32 7.08 -0.77
C ALA A 47 3.85 8.52 -0.60
N GLY A 48 3.01 9.52 -0.91
CA GLY A 48 3.33 10.93 -0.74
C GLY A 48 3.60 11.31 0.72
N VAL A 49 2.84 10.76 1.67
CA VAL A 49 3.09 10.96 3.11
C VAL A 49 4.41 10.35 3.54
N ILE A 50 4.72 9.12 3.12
CA ILE A 50 6.00 8.46 3.43
C ILE A 50 7.17 9.29 2.87
N LYS A 51 7.10 9.70 1.61
CA LYS A 51 8.10 10.57 0.96
C LYS A 51 8.25 11.91 1.70
N SER A 52 7.14 12.55 2.06
CA SER A 52 7.15 13.84 2.74
C SER A 52 7.75 13.77 4.14
N ILE A 53 7.49 12.70 4.90
CA ILE A 53 8.13 12.49 6.22
C ILE A 53 9.63 12.26 6.05
N ASN A 54 10.04 11.44 5.08
CA ASN A 54 11.46 11.17 4.81
C ASN A 54 12.23 12.43 4.40
N ASN A 55 11.58 13.34 3.67
CA ASN A 55 12.16 14.61 3.23
C ASN A 55 12.01 15.75 4.27
N GLY A 56 11.42 15.48 5.44
CA GLY A 56 11.21 16.47 6.49
C GLY A 56 10.15 17.53 6.20
N LEU A 57 9.28 17.32 5.20
CA LEU A 57 8.17 18.20 4.87
C LEU A 57 6.97 18.04 5.82
N ILE A 58 6.77 16.82 6.33
CA ILE A 58 5.79 16.54 7.40
C ILE A 58 6.56 16.23 8.68
N GLU A 59 6.27 16.97 9.74
CA GLU A 59 6.89 16.75 11.04
C GLU A 59 6.46 15.39 11.62
N LYS A 60 7.41 14.70 12.27
CA LYS A 60 7.09 13.48 13.01
C LYS A 60 6.04 13.78 14.09
N CYS A 61 5.19 12.79 14.37
CA CYS A 61 4.05 12.92 15.29
C CYS A 61 2.92 13.86 14.83
N SER A 62 2.94 14.34 13.58
CA SER A 62 1.78 15.01 12.99
C SER A 62 0.59 14.06 12.83
N THR A 63 -0.62 14.59 13.02
CA THR A 63 -1.85 13.87 12.64
C THR A 63 -2.11 14.09 11.15
N VAL A 64 -2.10 13.00 10.38
CA VAL A 64 -2.28 13.03 8.92
C VAL A 64 -3.45 12.14 8.53
N VAL A 65 -4.27 12.62 7.59
CA VAL A 65 -5.36 11.84 6.99
C VAL A 65 -5.00 11.55 5.53
N CYS A 66 -4.83 10.27 5.19
CA CYS A 66 -4.72 9.83 3.80
C CYS A 66 -6.12 9.54 3.26
N VAL A 67 -6.46 10.09 2.09
CA VAL A 67 -7.75 9.85 1.43
C VAL A 67 -7.60 8.72 0.43
N PHE A 68 -8.28 7.60 0.67
CA PHE A 68 -8.33 6.47 -0.26
C PHE A 68 -9.63 6.52 -1.06
N THR A 69 -9.52 6.89 -2.33
CA THR A 69 -10.67 7.16 -3.21
C THR A 69 -11.33 5.90 -3.77
N GLY A 70 -10.67 4.74 -3.71
CA GLY A 70 -11.17 3.51 -4.30
C GLY A 70 -10.83 2.24 -3.52
N ASN A 71 -11.74 1.29 -3.63
CA ASN A 71 -11.62 -0.05 -3.03
C ASN A 71 -10.69 -0.94 -3.86
N GLY A 72 -9.87 -1.76 -3.21
CA GLY A 72 -8.92 -2.65 -3.90
C GLY A 72 -9.55 -3.69 -4.83
N LEU A 73 -10.84 -4.02 -4.65
CA LEU A 73 -11.57 -4.95 -5.53
C LEU A 73 -11.84 -4.39 -6.93
N LYS A 74 -11.61 -3.09 -7.17
CA LYS A 74 -11.72 -2.50 -8.51
C LYS A 74 -10.62 -2.98 -9.46
N ASP A 75 -9.46 -3.37 -8.93
CA ASP A 75 -8.31 -3.81 -9.72
C ASP A 75 -7.69 -5.09 -9.13
N PRO A 76 -8.36 -6.24 -9.32
CA PRO A 76 -7.87 -7.52 -8.81
C PRO A 76 -6.62 -8.01 -9.54
N ASN A 77 -6.37 -7.58 -10.78
CA ASN A 77 -5.21 -8.01 -11.56
C ASN A 77 -3.93 -7.48 -10.94
N THR A 78 -3.89 -6.18 -10.63
CA THR A 78 -2.76 -5.57 -9.94
C THR A 78 -2.49 -6.24 -8.58
N ALA A 79 -3.54 -6.65 -7.86
CA ALA A 79 -3.38 -7.38 -6.61
C ALA A 79 -2.69 -8.74 -6.79
N ILE A 80 -2.99 -9.44 -7.87
CA ILE A 80 -2.38 -10.74 -8.20
C ILE A 80 -0.93 -10.54 -8.65
N ASP A 81 -0.68 -9.58 -9.54
CA ASP A 81 0.64 -9.30 -10.13
C ASP A 81 1.66 -8.85 -9.07
N TYR A 82 1.20 -8.08 -8.08
CA TYR A 82 2.02 -7.58 -6.99
C TYR A 82 1.89 -8.38 -5.69
N SER A 83 1.22 -9.53 -5.72
CA SER A 83 1.15 -10.40 -4.54
C SER A 83 2.55 -10.84 -4.12
N VAL A 84 2.82 -10.76 -2.82
CA VAL A 84 4.10 -11.19 -2.22
C VAL A 84 4.25 -12.71 -2.18
N SER A 85 3.16 -13.46 -2.40
CA SER A 85 3.17 -14.93 -2.37
C SER A 85 2.19 -15.51 -3.36
N GLN A 86 2.56 -16.61 -3.99
CA GLN A 86 1.68 -17.40 -4.84
C GLN A 86 1.07 -18.56 -4.05
N PRO A 87 -0.19 -18.93 -4.32
CA PRO A 87 -0.79 -20.12 -3.73
C PRO A 87 0.06 -21.37 -4.04
N VAL A 88 0.41 -22.13 -3.01
CA VAL A 88 1.17 -23.37 -3.16
C VAL A 88 0.19 -24.51 -3.49
N LYS A 89 0.35 -25.12 -4.66
CA LYS A 89 -0.41 -26.32 -5.06
C LYS A 89 0.20 -27.55 -4.38
N MET A 90 -0.62 -28.36 -3.72
CA MET A 90 -0.19 -29.58 -3.03
C MET A 90 -1.26 -30.67 -3.08
N PRO A 91 -0.89 -31.95 -2.87
CA PRO A 91 -1.85 -33.04 -2.79
C PRO A 91 -2.88 -32.84 -1.67
N VAL A 92 -4.06 -33.44 -1.83
CA VAL A 92 -5.09 -33.48 -0.77
C VAL A 92 -4.68 -34.55 0.25
N ASP A 93 -3.59 -34.30 0.96
CA ASP A 93 -3.02 -35.16 1.98
C ASP A 93 -2.72 -34.36 3.25
N GLU A 94 -3.32 -34.78 4.37
CA GLU A 94 -3.18 -34.07 5.65
C GLU A 94 -1.73 -34.07 6.16
N GLY A 95 -0.99 -35.17 5.96
CA GLY A 95 0.39 -35.32 6.43
C GLY A 95 1.33 -34.33 5.74
N GLU A 96 1.23 -34.24 4.42
CA GLU A 96 1.99 -33.29 3.60
C GLU A 96 1.63 -31.82 3.94
N ILE A 97 0.34 -31.50 4.06
CA ILE A 97 -0.12 -30.16 4.44
C ILE A 97 0.44 -29.76 5.81
N ARG A 98 0.37 -30.66 6.81
CA ARG A 98 0.89 -30.41 8.16
C ARG A 98 2.40 -30.21 8.18
N LYS A 99 3.14 -31.02 7.41
CA LYS A 99 4.60 -30.89 7.28
C LYS A 99 4.97 -29.54 6.69
N PHE A 100 4.31 -29.15 5.60
CA PHE A 100 4.52 -27.87 4.94
C PHE A 100 4.29 -26.67 5.88
N ILE A 101 3.18 -26.67 6.64
CA ILE A 101 2.90 -25.60 7.61
C ILE A 101 3.97 -25.52 8.71
N LYS A 102 4.49 -26.66 9.19
CA LYS A 102 5.56 -26.69 10.20
C LYS A 102 6.87 -26.10 9.67
N GLU A 103 7.24 -26.42 8.42
CA GLU A 103 8.43 -25.89 7.77
C GLU A 103 8.34 -24.38 7.53
N LEU A 104 7.16 -23.87 7.17
CA LEU A 104 6.92 -22.42 7.03
C LEU A 104 7.16 -21.68 8.35
N ASN A 105 6.60 -22.17 9.46
CA ASN A 105 6.73 -21.52 10.77
C ASN A 105 8.13 -21.63 11.38
N SER A 106 9.00 -22.51 10.86
CA SER A 106 10.38 -22.66 11.33
C SER A 106 11.35 -21.66 10.68
N ASN A 107 10.90 -20.94 9.65
CA ASN A 107 11.68 -19.97 8.87
C ASN A 107 11.26 -18.51 9.12
N VAL A 108 10.41 -18.28 10.13
CA VAL A 108 9.98 -16.95 10.61
C VAL A 108 10.49 -16.78 12.04
#